data_AF-A0A1A8WA12-F1
#
_entry.id   AF-A0A1A8WA12-F1
#
_cell.length_a   1.000
_cell.length_b   1.000
_cell.length_c   1.000
_cell.angle_alpha   90.00
_cell.angle_beta   90.00
_cell.angle_gamma   90.00
#
_symmetry.space_group_name_H-M   'P 1'
#
loop_
_entity.id
_entity.type
_entity.pdbx_description
1 polymer ?
#
loop_
_entity_poly.entity_id
_entity_poly.type
_entity_poly.pdbx_seq_one_letter_code
_entity_poly.pdbx_strand_id
1 'polypeptide(L)'
;MEYADDLLKESAAYKKYNEFNDVNIPNDYESSFNDALKIELSNNTIKDICGRLAGNLKKILQSAENRKKKEENCGYLHFWLYDQLDKISRNKREQTNIQNLFILIFEGWRNFNMKISNDTCSGRYFDYISLDTWVEGKILHDYFKNYDYISNTQNFNNRKCENYTKYISHVKTLYKKHKDGYYDHIISRYLSRYRSDQYDPQKLLSKMKCENAELAML
;
A
#
# COMPACT_ATOMS: atom_id res chain seq x y z
N MET A 1 -4.14 7.01 10.27
CA MET A 1 -3.70 5.65 9.87
C MET A 1 -2.48 5.16 10.63
N GLU A 2 -1.73 6.01 11.34
CA GLU A 2 -0.64 5.61 12.25
C GLU A 2 -1.00 4.41 13.14
N TYR A 3 -2.24 4.35 13.62
CA TYR A 3 -2.70 3.28 14.49
C TYR A 3 -2.75 1.89 13.83
N ALA A 4 -3.00 1.79 12.52
CA ALA A 4 -2.98 0.51 11.81
C ALA A 4 -1.55 0.02 11.58
N ASP A 5 -0.62 0.94 11.34
CA ASP A 5 0.80 0.64 11.16
C ASP A 5 1.41 0.04 12.44
N ASP A 6 1.08 0.60 13.61
CA ASP A 6 1.51 0.04 14.91
C ASP A 6 0.93 -1.35 15.20
N LEU A 7 -0.33 -1.58 14.81
CA LEU A 7 -0.99 -2.88 15.01
C LEU A 7 -0.44 -3.99 14.11
N LEU A 8 0.02 -3.61 12.92
CA LEU A 8 0.52 -4.54 11.92
C LEU A 8 2.05 -4.57 11.85
N LYS A 9 2.76 -3.82 12.70
CA LYS A 9 4.22 -3.67 12.64
C LYS A 9 5.01 -4.98 12.67
N GLU A 10 4.48 -5.99 13.35
CA GLU A 10 5.10 -7.32 13.49
C GLU A 10 4.78 -8.23 12.29
N SER A 11 3.82 -7.85 11.44
CA SER A 11 3.38 -8.65 10.30
C SER A 11 4.42 -8.66 9.17
N ALA A 12 4.47 -9.77 8.44
CA ALA A 12 5.38 -9.92 7.31
C ALA A 12 5.08 -8.90 6.19
N ALA A 13 3.82 -8.53 6.00
CA ALA A 13 3.41 -7.54 5.01
C ALA A 13 3.92 -6.14 5.38
N TYR A 14 3.91 -5.77 6.66
CA TYR A 14 4.39 -4.46 7.10
C TYR A 14 5.91 -4.32 6.96
N LYS A 15 6.65 -5.36 7.36
CA LYS A 15 8.13 -5.40 7.20
C LYS A 15 8.56 -5.12 5.77
N LYS A 16 7.78 -5.62 4.79
CA LYS A 16 8.03 -5.41 3.37
C LYS A 16 7.97 -3.95 2.92
N TYR A 17 7.09 -3.13 3.50
CA TYR A 17 7.07 -1.69 3.19
C TYR A 17 8.35 -1.00 3.66
N ASN A 18 8.91 -1.44 4.79
CA ASN A 18 10.18 -0.90 5.29
C ASN A 18 11.37 -1.31 4.40
N GLU A 19 11.35 -2.52 3.83
CA GLU A 19 12.39 -2.96 2.88
C GLU A 19 12.47 -2.07 1.63
N PHE A 20 11.36 -1.45 1.21
CA PHE A 20 11.38 -0.51 0.08
C PHE A 20 12.12 0.79 0.40
N ASN A 21 12.28 1.10 1.69
CA ASN A 21 13.10 2.21 2.18
C ASN A 21 14.59 1.82 2.35
N ASP A 22 14.98 0.58 2.04
CA ASP A 22 16.37 0.14 2.10
C ASP A 22 16.75 -0.55 0.78
N VAL A 23 16.98 0.28 -0.24
CA VAL A 23 17.25 -0.18 -1.60
C VAL A 23 18.36 0.63 -2.26
N ASN A 24 19.18 -0.05 -3.06
CA ASN A 24 20.19 0.59 -3.88
C ASN A 24 19.54 1.35 -5.03
N ILE A 25 19.82 2.65 -5.13
CA ILE A 25 19.31 3.51 -6.21
C ILE A 25 20.13 3.26 -7.48
N PRO A 26 19.51 2.91 -8.63
CA PRO A 26 20.21 2.74 -9.90
C PRO A 26 20.79 4.08 -10.38
N ASN A 27 22.02 4.11 -10.90
CA ASN A 27 22.67 5.37 -11.33
C ASN A 27 21.93 6.09 -12.48
N ASP A 28 21.13 5.38 -13.27
CA ASP A 28 20.55 5.84 -14.52
C ASP A 28 19.02 6.07 -14.46
N TYR A 29 18.44 6.03 -13.25
CA TYR A 29 16.99 6.21 -13.06
C TYR A 29 16.51 7.61 -13.45
N GLU A 30 17.34 8.65 -13.27
CA GLU A 30 16.95 10.05 -13.48
C GLU A 30 16.45 10.28 -14.91
N SER A 31 17.02 9.58 -15.90
CA SER A 31 16.58 9.62 -17.30
C SER A 31 15.11 9.23 -17.48
N SER A 32 14.61 8.30 -16.68
CA SER A 32 13.21 7.84 -16.73
C SER A 32 12.28 8.80 -15.99
N PHE A 33 12.77 9.49 -14.96
CA PHE A 33 11.99 10.38 -14.08
C PHE A 33 12.22 11.88 -14.34
N ASN A 34 12.89 12.23 -15.46
CA ASN A 34 13.37 13.57 -15.74
C ASN A 34 12.29 14.66 -15.57
N ASP A 35 11.08 14.42 -16.06
CA ASP A 35 10.02 15.43 -16.01
C ASP A 35 9.46 15.62 -14.60
N ALA A 36 9.35 14.54 -13.80
CA ALA A 36 9.01 14.64 -12.39
C ALA A 36 10.06 15.43 -11.59
N LEU A 37 11.35 15.22 -11.90
CA LEU A 37 12.47 15.88 -11.23
C LEU A 37 12.56 17.38 -11.57
N LYS A 38 12.02 17.83 -12.71
CA LYS A 38 11.98 19.25 -13.10
C LYS A 38 10.92 20.07 -12.36
N ILE A 39 9.82 19.45 -11.90
CA ILE A 39 8.72 20.18 -11.24
C ILE A 39 9.19 20.90 -9.99
N GLU A 40 10.11 20.28 -9.24
CA GLU A 40 10.75 20.91 -8.08
C GLU A 40 12.22 20.52 -8.02
N LEU A 41 13.04 21.28 -8.74
CA LEU A 41 14.48 21.07 -8.86
C LEU A 41 15.23 21.04 -7.50
N SER A 42 14.66 21.61 -6.44
CA SER A 42 15.26 21.67 -5.10
C SER A 42 14.76 20.61 -4.11
N ASN A 43 13.83 19.73 -4.51
CA ASN A 43 13.22 18.80 -3.57
C ASN A 43 13.91 17.43 -3.55
N ASN A 44 14.81 17.25 -2.59
CA ASN A 44 15.44 15.96 -2.28
C ASN A 44 14.43 14.82 -2.05
N THR A 45 13.20 15.12 -1.63
CA THR A 45 12.15 14.13 -1.37
C THR A 45 11.68 13.46 -2.67
N ILE A 46 11.45 14.23 -3.73
CA ILE A 46 10.98 13.65 -5.02
C ILE A 46 12.09 12.81 -5.63
N LYS A 47 13.33 13.31 -5.57
CA LYS A 47 14.52 12.59 -6.00
C LYS A 47 14.66 11.25 -5.27
N ASP A 48 14.54 11.26 -3.94
CA ASP A 48 14.61 10.06 -3.09
C ASP A 48 13.49 9.05 -3.42
N ILE A 49 12.24 9.50 -3.54
CA ILE A 49 11.10 8.64 -3.88
C ILE A 49 11.29 8.00 -5.27
N CYS A 50 11.62 8.77 -6.29
CA CYS A 50 11.86 8.27 -7.64
C CYS A 50 13.02 7.26 -7.67
N GLY A 51 14.11 7.54 -6.94
CA GLY A 51 15.28 6.67 -6.84
C GLY A 51 14.95 5.34 -6.17
N ARG A 52 14.24 5.38 -5.04
CA ARG A 52 13.76 4.17 -4.34
C ARG A 52 12.79 3.38 -5.18
N LEU A 53 11.86 4.05 -5.86
CA LEU A 53 10.92 3.39 -6.76
C LEU A 53 11.66 2.62 -7.86
N ALA A 54 12.63 3.25 -8.52
CA ALA A 54 13.46 2.62 -9.53
C ALA A 54 14.28 1.44 -8.97
N GLY A 55 14.90 1.60 -7.81
CA GLY A 55 15.65 0.54 -7.14
C GLY A 55 14.79 -0.69 -6.83
N ASN A 56 13.59 -0.46 -6.30
CA ASN A 56 12.66 -1.54 -5.99
C ASN A 56 12.10 -2.21 -7.24
N LEU A 57 11.79 -1.45 -8.30
CA LEU A 57 11.40 -2.01 -9.59
C LEU A 57 12.48 -2.94 -10.14
N LYS A 58 13.73 -2.48 -10.15
CA LYS A 58 14.87 -3.30 -10.58
C LYS A 58 15.01 -4.57 -9.75
N LYS A 59 14.96 -4.46 -8.42
CA LYS A 59 15.03 -5.60 -7.49
C LYS A 59 13.93 -6.62 -7.75
N ILE A 60 12.68 -6.18 -7.92
CA ILE A 60 11.54 -7.08 -8.17
C ILE A 60 11.65 -7.75 -9.54
N LEU A 61 11.96 -6.99 -10.59
CA LEU A 61 11.97 -7.50 -11.96
C LEU A 61 13.12 -8.47 -12.21
N GLN A 62 14.28 -8.22 -11.60
CA GLN A 62 15.47 -9.07 -11.71
C GLN A 62 15.52 -10.21 -10.68
N SER A 63 14.55 -10.31 -9.75
CA SER A 63 14.53 -11.41 -8.78
C SER A 63 14.33 -12.76 -9.48
N ALA A 64 14.83 -13.84 -8.86
CA ALA A 64 14.58 -15.21 -9.29
C ALA A 64 13.18 -15.72 -8.90
N GLU A 65 12.33 -14.86 -8.33
CA GLU A 65 11.00 -15.25 -7.89
C GLU A 65 10.06 -15.53 -9.08
N ASN A 66 9.06 -16.38 -8.86
CA ASN A 66 8.06 -16.67 -9.87
C ASN A 66 7.17 -15.44 -10.16
N ARG A 67 6.47 -15.47 -11.30
CA ARG A 67 5.58 -14.40 -11.77
C ARG A 67 4.57 -13.94 -10.70
N LYS A 68 3.92 -14.88 -10.01
CA LYS A 68 2.91 -14.57 -8.98
C LYS A 68 3.50 -13.80 -7.81
N LYS A 69 4.74 -14.12 -7.41
CA LYS A 69 5.43 -13.42 -6.33
C LYS A 69 5.90 -12.03 -6.76
N LYS A 70 6.39 -11.90 -7.99
CA LYS A 70 6.71 -10.59 -8.59
C LYS A 70 5.48 -9.69 -8.65
N GLU A 71 4.36 -10.19 -9.18
CA GLU A 71 3.07 -9.46 -9.23
C GLU A 71 2.61 -9.03 -7.84
N GLU A 72 2.78 -9.88 -6.82
CA GLU A 72 2.52 -9.52 -5.44
C GLU A 72 3.44 -8.38 -4.97
N ASN A 73 4.75 -8.48 -5.18
CA ASN A 73 5.72 -7.45 -4.80
C ASN A 73 5.41 -6.10 -5.49
N CYS A 74 4.99 -6.12 -6.76
CA CYS A 74 4.54 -4.94 -7.48
C CYS A 74 3.32 -4.27 -6.82
N GLY A 75 2.36 -5.05 -6.32
CA GLY A 75 1.20 -4.52 -5.58
C GLY A 75 1.60 -3.83 -4.28
N TYR A 76 2.53 -4.42 -3.53
CA TYR A 76 3.11 -3.76 -2.36
C TYR A 76 3.83 -2.46 -2.73
N LEU A 77 4.66 -2.48 -3.78
CA LEU A 77 5.40 -1.27 -4.21
C LEU A 77 4.45 -0.16 -4.68
N HIS A 78 3.34 -0.53 -5.31
CA HIS A 78 2.30 0.40 -5.72
C HIS A 78 1.66 1.13 -4.53
N PHE A 79 1.29 0.41 -3.48
CA PHE A 79 0.74 1.03 -2.27
C PHE A 79 1.80 1.75 -1.43
N TRP A 80 3.05 1.31 -1.47
CA TRP A 80 4.17 2.06 -0.90
C TRP A 80 4.33 3.43 -1.54
N LEU A 81 4.21 3.52 -2.88
CA LEU A 81 4.28 4.78 -3.57
C LEU A 81 3.14 5.71 -3.13
N TYR A 82 1.90 5.22 -3.10
CA TYR A 82 0.77 6.02 -2.63
C TYR A 82 0.92 6.53 -1.19
N ASP A 83 1.52 5.73 -0.31
CA ASP A 83 1.88 6.17 1.05
C ASP A 83 2.87 7.36 1.03
N GLN A 84 3.84 7.34 0.12
CA GLN A 84 4.77 8.48 -0.04
C GLN A 84 4.08 9.71 -0.65
N LEU A 85 3.17 9.50 -1.62
CA LEU A 85 2.40 10.58 -2.25
C LEU A 85 1.45 11.26 -1.25
N ASP A 86 0.81 10.51 -0.36
CA ASP A 86 -0.01 11.05 0.74
C ASP A 86 0.81 11.92 1.69
N LYS A 87 2.02 11.50 2.06
CA LYS A 87 2.95 12.33 2.86
C LYS A 87 3.31 13.64 2.15
N ILE A 88 3.60 13.59 0.86
CA ILE A 88 3.87 14.80 0.06
C ILE A 88 2.64 15.71 0.08
N SER A 89 1.44 15.17 -0.13
CA SER A 89 0.20 15.94 -0.18
C SER A 89 -0.11 16.65 1.13
N ARG A 90 0.08 15.97 2.26
CA ARG A 90 -0.11 16.57 3.58
C ARG A 90 0.87 17.71 3.87
N ASN A 91 2.10 17.61 3.38
CA ASN A 91 3.13 18.62 3.59
C ASN A 91 3.00 19.83 2.63
N LYS A 92 2.22 19.72 1.56
CA LYS A 92 2.15 20.72 0.47
C LYS A 92 0.72 21.13 0.11
N ARG A 93 -0.17 21.20 1.09
CA ARG A 93 -1.63 21.42 0.91
C ARG A 93 -2.00 22.64 0.06
N GLU A 94 -1.09 23.60 -0.15
CA GLU A 94 -1.34 24.86 -0.87
C GLU A 94 -0.74 24.93 -2.29
N GLN A 95 -0.07 23.88 -2.78
CA GLN A 95 0.55 23.90 -4.11
C GLN A 95 -0.39 23.41 -5.22
N THR A 96 -0.55 24.23 -6.27
CA THR A 96 -1.41 23.98 -7.43
C THR A 96 -0.97 22.84 -8.35
N ASN A 97 0.24 22.29 -8.18
CA ASN A 97 0.85 21.36 -9.15
C ASN A 97 1.00 19.90 -8.67
N ILE A 98 0.39 19.52 -7.54
CA ILE A 98 0.62 18.19 -6.95
C ILE A 98 0.08 17.02 -7.78
N GLN A 99 -1.06 17.19 -8.45
CA GLN A 99 -1.62 16.15 -9.33
C GLN A 99 -0.71 15.91 -10.53
N ASN A 100 -0.21 17.00 -11.14
CA ASN A 100 0.75 16.92 -12.25
C ASN A 100 2.03 16.20 -11.82
N LEU A 101 2.54 16.48 -10.61
CA LEU A 101 3.67 15.76 -10.04
C LEU A 101 3.43 14.26 -9.94
N PHE A 102 2.24 13.84 -9.47
CA PHE A 102 1.93 12.41 -9.37
C PHE A 102 1.88 11.75 -10.75
N ILE A 103 1.27 12.40 -11.74
CA ILE A 103 1.27 11.93 -13.14
C ILE A 103 2.70 11.66 -13.61
N LEU A 104 3.60 12.64 -13.48
CA LEU A 104 4.97 12.50 -13.95
C LEU A 104 5.77 11.42 -13.20
N ILE A 105 5.48 11.19 -11.91
CA ILE A 105 6.11 10.08 -11.16
C ILE A 105 5.65 8.73 -11.73
N PHE A 106 4.36 8.56 -12.03
CA PHE A 106 3.84 7.32 -12.62
C PHE A 106 4.28 7.12 -14.07
N GLU A 107 4.45 8.18 -14.85
CA GLU A 107 5.09 8.12 -16.16
C GLU A 107 6.55 7.68 -16.03
N GLY A 108 7.28 8.22 -15.07
CA GLY A 108 8.65 7.80 -14.80
C GLY A 108 8.78 6.35 -14.38
N TRP A 109 7.83 5.85 -13.56
CA TRP A 109 7.70 4.42 -13.26
C TRP A 109 7.61 3.63 -14.56
N ARG A 110 6.64 3.96 -15.43
CA ARG A 110 6.41 3.25 -16.69
C ARG A 110 7.65 3.26 -17.58
N ASN A 111 8.27 4.43 -17.75
CA ASN A 111 9.49 4.60 -18.54
C ASN A 111 10.63 3.72 -18.02
N PHE A 112 10.85 3.70 -16.71
CA PHE A 112 11.88 2.86 -16.11
C PHE A 112 11.56 1.38 -16.29
N ASN A 113 10.30 0.97 -16.04
CA ASN A 113 9.85 -0.41 -16.21
C ASN A 113 10.02 -0.90 -17.66
N MET A 114 9.67 -0.09 -18.67
CA MET A 114 9.89 -0.38 -20.09
C MET A 114 11.38 -0.51 -20.45
N LYS A 115 12.25 0.29 -19.82
CA LYS A 115 13.69 0.25 -20.05
C LYS A 115 14.32 -1.06 -19.57
N ILE A 116 13.82 -1.62 -18.47
CA ILE A 116 14.41 -2.81 -17.82
C ILE A 116 13.63 -4.11 -18.06
N SER A 117 12.41 -4.03 -18.59
CA SER A 117 11.48 -5.15 -18.78
C SER A 117 10.39 -4.79 -19.82
N ASN A 118 9.60 -5.77 -20.26
CA ASN A 118 8.39 -5.55 -21.06
C ASN A 118 7.19 -5.09 -20.19
N ASP A 119 7.40 -4.08 -19.34
CA ASP A 119 6.36 -3.40 -18.55
C ASP A 119 5.48 -4.32 -17.67
N THR A 120 6.09 -5.26 -16.92
CA THR A 120 5.34 -6.30 -16.18
C THR A 120 4.93 -5.88 -14.77
N CYS A 121 5.56 -4.84 -14.21
CA CYS A 121 5.35 -4.35 -12.85
C CYS A 121 4.81 -2.90 -12.81
N SER A 122 3.77 -2.57 -13.56
CA SER A 122 3.33 -1.18 -13.75
C SER A 122 2.45 -0.65 -12.60
N GLY A 123 2.76 0.57 -12.13
CA GLY A 123 1.89 1.34 -11.25
C GLY A 123 0.61 1.78 -11.96
N ARG A 124 -0.48 1.93 -11.22
CA ARG A 124 -1.74 2.49 -11.73
C ARG A 124 -1.93 3.89 -11.18
N TYR A 125 -2.35 4.80 -12.03
CA TYR A 125 -2.78 6.13 -11.68
C TYR A 125 -3.97 6.51 -12.55
N PHE A 126 -4.99 7.09 -11.94
CA PHE A 126 -6.18 7.59 -12.60
C PHE A 126 -6.47 8.96 -12.00
N ASP A 127 -6.46 10.00 -12.84
CA ASP A 127 -6.67 11.40 -12.44
C ASP A 127 -8.06 11.65 -11.83
N TYR A 128 -9.06 10.87 -12.26
CA TYR A 128 -10.41 10.90 -11.71
C TYR A 128 -10.57 10.13 -10.37
N ILE A 129 -9.52 9.47 -9.87
CA ILE A 129 -9.54 8.76 -8.58
C ILE A 129 -8.74 9.56 -7.55
N SER A 130 -9.39 9.88 -6.43
CA SER A 130 -8.76 10.66 -5.36
C SER A 130 -7.64 9.88 -4.66
N LEU A 131 -6.66 10.62 -4.12
CA LEU A 131 -5.58 10.05 -3.30
C LEU A 131 -6.15 9.28 -2.09
N ASP A 132 -7.19 9.81 -1.45
CA ASP A 132 -7.89 9.15 -0.34
C ASP A 132 -8.41 7.76 -0.73
N THR A 133 -8.89 7.59 -1.97
CA THR A 133 -9.38 6.30 -2.46
C THR A 133 -8.24 5.28 -2.57
N TRP A 134 -7.06 5.71 -3.01
CA TRP A 134 -5.86 4.85 -3.05
C TRP A 134 -5.37 4.49 -1.65
N VAL A 135 -5.45 5.43 -0.73
CA VAL A 135 -5.16 5.22 0.69
C VAL A 135 -6.12 4.20 1.32
N GLU A 136 -7.42 4.28 1.04
CA GLU A 136 -8.39 3.25 1.42
C GLU A 136 -8.07 1.88 0.79
N GLY A 137 -7.62 1.88 -0.47
CA GLY A 137 -7.14 0.69 -1.17
C GLY A 137 -5.95 0.02 -0.48
N LYS A 138 -5.00 0.80 0.05
CA LYS A 138 -3.88 0.30 0.86
C LYS A 138 -4.39 -0.41 2.12
N ILE A 139 -5.34 0.19 2.83
CA ILE A 139 -5.91 -0.42 4.05
C ILE A 139 -6.53 -1.80 3.73
N LEU A 140 -7.30 -1.89 2.63
CA LEU A 140 -7.89 -3.14 2.19
C LEU A 140 -6.81 -4.15 1.79
N HIS A 141 -5.81 -3.73 1.02
CA HIS A 141 -4.67 -4.57 0.66
C HIS A 141 -3.96 -5.14 1.88
N ASP A 142 -3.64 -4.29 2.84
CA ASP A 142 -2.92 -4.68 4.05
C ASP A 142 -3.77 -5.62 4.90
N TYR A 143 -5.08 -5.38 5.02
CA TYR A 143 -5.99 -6.32 5.69
C TYR A 143 -5.94 -7.71 5.05
N PHE A 144 -6.09 -7.78 3.73
CA PHE A 144 -6.13 -9.06 3.01
C PHE A 144 -4.80 -9.80 3.05
N LYS A 145 -3.69 -9.07 2.94
CA LYS A 145 -2.34 -9.63 3.05
C LYS A 145 -2.01 -10.11 4.46
N ASN A 146 -2.60 -9.49 5.47
CA ASN A 146 -2.42 -9.87 6.87
C ASN A 146 -3.57 -10.69 7.42
N TYR A 147 -4.51 -11.18 6.60
CA TYR A 147 -5.70 -11.84 7.12
C TYR A 147 -5.37 -13.03 8.03
N ASP A 148 -4.40 -13.86 7.67
CA ASP A 148 -3.99 -15.01 8.50
C ASP A 148 -3.35 -14.55 9.81
N TYR A 149 -2.52 -13.50 9.76
CA TYR A 149 -1.93 -12.89 10.96
C TYR A 149 -3.02 -12.31 11.88
N ILE A 150 -3.97 -11.57 11.30
CA ILE A 150 -5.06 -10.93 12.04
C ILE A 150 -6.07 -11.98 12.54
N SER A 151 -6.38 -13.02 11.78
CA SER A 151 -7.37 -14.03 12.18
C SER A 151 -6.88 -14.94 13.30
N ASN A 152 -5.56 -15.14 13.40
CA ASN A 152 -4.93 -15.86 14.50
C ASN A 152 -4.74 -15.01 15.76
N THR A 153 -5.29 -13.78 15.82
CA THR A 153 -5.21 -12.89 16.99
C THR A 153 -6.08 -13.30 18.20
N GLN A 154 -6.50 -14.56 18.30
CA GLN A 154 -7.31 -15.03 19.44
C GLN A 154 -6.55 -15.05 20.79
N ASN A 155 -5.23 -14.81 20.80
CA ASN A 155 -4.37 -14.85 21.99
C ASN A 155 -3.87 -13.48 22.47
N PHE A 156 -4.43 -12.37 21.97
CA PHE A 156 -3.96 -11.05 22.38
C PHE A 156 -4.69 -10.55 23.64
N ASN A 157 -3.94 -9.90 24.54
CA ASN A 157 -4.51 -9.23 25.70
C ASN A 157 -5.63 -8.23 25.29
N ASN A 158 -6.53 -7.95 26.23
CA ASN A 158 -7.79 -7.21 25.97
C ASN A 158 -7.57 -5.87 25.25
N ARG A 159 -6.50 -5.15 25.59
CA ARG A 159 -6.15 -3.86 24.94
C ARG A 159 -5.82 -4.02 23.45
N LYS A 160 -5.07 -5.06 23.07
CA LYS A 160 -4.77 -5.34 21.65
C LYS A 160 -6.03 -5.84 20.93
N CYS A 161 -6.90 -6.61 21.60
CA CYS A 161 -8.17 -7.07 21.02
C CYS A 161 -9.10 -5.91 20.62
N GLU A 162 -9.26 -4.91 21.50
CA GLU A 162 -10.06 -3.72 21.18
C GLU A 162 -9.51 -2.95 19.98
N ASN A 163 -8.18 -2.81 19.92
CA ASN A 163 -7.52 -2.11 18.84
C ASN A 163 -7.72 -2.83 17.48
N TYR A 164 -7.58 -4.16 17.46
CA TYR A 164 -7.88 -4.96 16.27
C TYR A 164 -9.37 -4.89 15.90
N THR A 165 -10.27 -4.91 16.88
CA THR A 165 -11.72 -4.78 16.64
C THR A 165 -12.06 -3.44 15.97
N LYS A 166 -11.46 -2.34 16.43
CA LYS A 166 -11.59 -1.01 15.80
C LYS A 166 -11.04 -1.01 14.37
N TYR A 167 -9.85 -1.58 14.16
CA TYR A 167 -9.24 -1.70 12.84
C TYR A 167 -10.12 -2.52 11.87
N ILE A 168 -10.55 -3.72 12.26
CA ILE A 168 -11.37 -4.60 11.39
C ILE A 168 -12.75 -3.98 11.15
N SER A 169 -13.31 -3.25 12.12
CA SER A 169 -14.56 -2.49 11.92
C SER A 169 -14.40 -1.39 10.86
N HIS A 170 -13.26 -0.71 10.85
CA HIS A 170 -12.95 0.26 9.80
C HIS A 170 -12.78 -0.43 8.43
N VAL A 171 -12.03 -1.53 8.36
CA VAL A 171 -11.89 -2.36 7.15
C VAL A 171 -13.26 -2.82 6.64
N LYS A 172 -14.18 -3.25 7.52
CA LYS A 172 -15.55 -3.65 7.14
C LYS A 172 -16.29 -2.53 6.40
N THR A 173 -16.18 -1.29 6.88
CA THR A 173 -16.79 -0.13 6.22
C THR A 173 -16.21 0.08 4.83
N LEU A 174 -14.89 0.02 4.69
CA LEU A 174 -14.21 0.14 3.39
C LEU A 174 -14.57 -1.03 2.46
N TYR A 175 -14.60 -2.25 2.98
CA TYR A 175 -14.94 -3.45 2.22
C TYR A 175 -16.35 -3.34 1.63
N LYS A 176 -17.32 -2.84 2.40
CA LYS A 176 -18.67 -2.56 1.90
C LYS A 176 -18.69 -1.44 0.86
N LYS A 177 -18.00 -0.33 1.14
CA LYS A 177 -17.90 0.83 0.23
C LYS A 177 -17.36 0.41 -1.14
N HIS A 178 -16.40 -0.51 -1.17
CA HIS A 178 -15.68 -0.92 -2.38
C HIS A 178 -16.16 -2.26 -2.97
N LYS A 179 -17.26 -2.84 -2.45
CA LYS A 179 -17.78 -4.14 -2.91
C LYS A 179 -18.46 -4.06 -4.29
N ASP A 180 -19.00 -2.91 -4.67
CA ASP A 180 -19.76 -2.72 -5.91
C ASP A 180 -18.85 -2.30 -7.09
N GLY A 181 -19.21 -2.79 -8.29
CA GLY A 181 -18.31 -3.06 -9.43
C GLY A 181 -17.47 -1.91 -10.03
N TYR A 182 -17.71 -0.65 -9.68
CA TYR A 182 -16.97 0.48 -10.26
C TYR A 182 -15.52 0.57 -9.74
N TYR A 183 -15.29 0.26 -8.46
CA TYR A 183 -13.96 0.25 -7.83
C TYR A 183 -13.29 -1.14 -7.82
N ASP A 184 -14.09 -2.18 -8.05
CA ASP A 184 -13.68 -3.57 -8.17
C ASP A 184 -12.85 -3.87 -9.44
N HIS A 185 -12.47 -2.88 -10.26
CA HIS A 185 -11.51 -3.05 -11.35
C HIS A 185 -10.17 -2.33 -11.12
N ILE A 186 -10.15 -1.31 -10.25
CA ILE A 186 -9.01 -0.40 -10.07
C ILE A 186 -8.08 -0.95 -8.98
N ILE A 187 -8.62 -1.18 -7.78
CA ILE A 187 -7.90 -1.69 -6.61
C ILE A 187 -7.78 -3.23 -6.69
N SER A 188 -8.76 -3.90 -7.30
CA SER A 188 -8.88 -5.35 -7.33
C SER A 188 -7.77 -6.09 -8.08
N ARG A 189 -7.01 -5.46 -8.98
CA ARG A 189 -5.89 -6.15 -9.64
C ARG A 189 -4.90 -6.73 -8.62
N TYR A 190 -4.74 -6.05 -7.49
CA TYR A 190 -3.91 -6.50 -6.37
C TYR A 190 -4.69 -7.30 -5.32
N LEU A 191 -6.03 -7.28 -5.38
CA LEU A 191 -6.93 -7.90 -4.40
C LEU A 191 -7.80 -9.05 -4.96
N SER A 192 -7.59 -9.48 -6.20
CA SER A 192 -8.52 -10.35 -6.94
C SER A 192 -8.77 -11.72 -6.30
N ARG A 193 -7.81 -12.21 -5.49
CA ARG A 193 -7.96 -13.45 -4.72
C ARG A 193 -8.80 -13.31 -3.44
N TYR A 194 -9.15 -12.09 -3.05
CA TYR A 194 -9.79 -11.79 -1.77
C TYR A 194 -11.28 -11.45 -1.88
N ARG A 195 -11.88 -11.74 -3.04
CA ARG A 195 -13.34 -11.65 -3.26
C ARG A 195 -14.14 -12.80 -2.66
N SER A 196 -13.46 -13.82 -2.13
CA SER A 196 -14.13 -14.91 -1.43
C SER A 196 -14.69 -14.42 -0.10
N ASP A 197 -15.90 -14.84 0.25
CA ASP A 197 -16.53 -14.54 1.53
C ASP A 197 -15.71 -15.02 2.74
N GLN A 198 -14.66 -15.82 2.55
CA GLN A 198 -13.74 -16.20 3.63
C GLN A 198 -13.01 -14.99 4.22
N TYR A 199 -12.75 -13.96 3.41
CA TYR A 199 -12.05 -12.75 3.81
C TYR A 199 -12.99 -11.63 4.26
N ASP A 200 -14.29 -11.90 4.44
CA ASP A 200 -15.23 -10.87 4.90
C ASP A 200 -14.89 -10.40 6.32
N PRO A 201 -14.57 -9.09 6.51
CA PRO A 201 -14.29 -8.53 7.84
C PRO A 201 -15.41 -8.76 8.85
N GLN A 202 -16.68 -8.83 8.40
CA GLN A 202 -17.82 -9.14 9.27
C GLN A 202 -17.68 -10.53 9.90
N LYS A 203 -17.26 -11.54 9.13
CA LYS A 203 -17.09 -12.90 9.64
C LYS A 203 -15.95 -12.98 10.65
N LEU A 204 -14.89 -12.21 10.42
CA LEU A 204 -13.78 -12.13 11.36
C LEU A 204 -14.22 -11.46 12.66
N LEU A 205 -14.91 -10.32 12.60
CA LEU A 205 -15.45 -9.62 13.78
C LEU A 205 -16.36 -10.52 14.61
N SER A 206 -17.25 -11.30 13.99
CA SER A 206 -18.14 -12.22 14.71
C SER A 206 -17.41 -13.34 15.47
N LYS A 207 -16.14 -13.61 15.15
CA LYS A 207 -15.31 -14.59 15.86
C LYS A 207 -14.45 -13.97 16.96
N MET A 208 -14.31 -12.64 17.00
CA MET A 208 -13.52 -11.97 18.01
C MET A 208 -14.28 -11.92 19.34
N LYS A 209 -13.62 -12.37 20.41
CA LYS A 209 -14.09 -12.26 21.79
C LYS A 209 -13.05 -11.47 22.57
N CYS A 210 -13.27 -10.18 22.76
CA CYS A 210 -12.45 -9.40 23.68
C CYS A 210 -13.02 -9.63 25.07
N GLU A 211 -12.27 -10.28 25.95
CA GLU A 211 -12.67 -10.35 27.36
C GLU A 211 -12.61 -8.94 27.95
N ASN A 212 -13.61 -8.54 28.72
CA ASN A 212 -13.50 -7.30 29.47
C ASN A 212 -12.51 -7.53 30.61
N ALA A 213 -11.44 -6.72 30.67
CA ALA A 213 -10.47 -6.79 31.77
C ALA A 213 -11.09 -6.52 33.15
N GLU A 214 -12.34 -6.06 33.21
CA GLU A 214 -13.08 -5.80 34.45
C GLU A 214 -13.60 -7.06 35.16
N LEU A 215 -13.64 -8.23 34.51
CA LEU A 215 -14.14 -9.46 35.13
C LEU A 215 -13.05 -10.35 35.75
N ALA A 216 -11.78 -9.99 35.62
CA ALA A 216 -10.65 -10.76 36.18
C ALA A 216 -10.18 -10.26 37.56
N MET A 217 -10.91 -9.35 38.20
CA MET A 217 -10.62 -8.81 39.54
C MET A 217 -11.71 -9.08 40.58
N LEU A 218 -12.60 -10.05 40.32
CA LEU A 218 -13.55 -10.61 41.31
C LEU A 218 -13.16 -12.05 41.61
#